data_AF-A0A1B6H449-F1
#
_entry.id   AF-A0A1B6H449-F1
#
_cell.length_a   1.000
_cell.length_b   1.000
_cell.length_c   1.000
_cell.angle_alpha   90.00
_cell.angle_beta   90.00
_cell.angle_gamma   90.00
#
_symmetry.space_group_name_H-M   'P 1'
#
loop_
_entity.id
_entity.type
_entity.pdbx_description
1 polymer ?
#
loop_
_entity_poly.entity_id
_entity_poly.type
_entity_poly.pdbx_seq_one_letter_code
_entity_poly.pdbx_strand_id
1 'polypeptide(L)'
;TGRSPSWYCRKIVVYDWAAQKTYLFRLGVWFYIDRTHYLVELHMLPQPSLPPSLYTLLVDNFTWGLQEWNYTIGITYHHPRSFISLTEKVATFWAGFSSVALLLMLYYKYDGGVEDYYFYSFRLKDLLIALVAYIPSMFFMVVV
;
A
#
# COMPACT_ATOMS: atom_id res chain seq x y z
N THR A 1 -35.60 -9.78 -12.48
CA THR A 1 -36.20 -11.11 -12.76
C THR A 1 -37.65 -10.92 -13.22
N GLY A 2 -38.17 -11.78 -14.08
CA GLY A 2 -39.49 -11.62 -14.72
C GLY A 2 -39.55 -12.29 -16.09
N ARG A 3 -40.73 -12.31 -16.73
CA ARG A 3 -40.93 -13.01 -18.03
C ARG A 3 -40.13 -12.42 -19.21
N SER A 4 -39.78 -11.14 -19.14
CA SER A 4 -38.90 -10.48 -20.13
C SER A 4 -38.01 -9.46 -19.42
N PRO A 5 -36.82 -9.85 -18.95
CA PRO A 5 -35.93 -8.99 -18.18
C PRO A 5 -35.04 -8.10 -19.08
N SER A 6 -35.55 -7.61 -20.21
CA SER A 6 -34.83 -6.71 -21.09
C SER A 6 -34.97 -5.26 -20.66
N TRP A 7 -33.87 -4.50 -20.60
CA TRP A 7 -33.87 -3.09 -20.21
C TRP A 7 -32.93 -2.25 -21.06
N TYR A 8 -33.38 -1.07 -21.47
CA TYR A 8 -32.54 -0.12 -22.21
C TYR A 8 -31.85 0.84 -21.25
N CYS A 9 -30.52 0.88 -21.28
CA CYS A 9 -29.76 1.85 -20.52
C CYS A 9 -29.20 2.93 -21.46
N ARG A 10 -29.76 4.15 -21.37
CA ARG A 10 -29.28 5.28 -22.17
C ARG A 10 -27.96 5.85 -21.66
N LYS A 11 -27.89 6.12 -20.35
CA LYS A 11 -26.70 6.68 -19.70
C LYS A 11 -26.71 6.36 -18.21
N ILE A 12 -25.52 6.31 -17.62
CA ILE A 12 -25.31 6.30 -16.18
C ILE A 12 -24.56 7.58 -15.83
N VAL A 13 -25.01 8.28 -14.79
CA VAL A 13 -24.37 9.49 -14.29
C VAL A 13 -23.96 9.23 -12.85
N VAL A 14 -22.67 9.36 -12.57
CA VAL A 14 -22.11 9.17 -11.23
C VAL A 14 -21.65 10.52 -10.72
N TYR A 15 -22.19 10.94 -9.58
CA TYR A 15 -21.79 12.17 -8.92
C TYR A 15 -20.88 11.85 -7.73
N ASP A 16 -19.65 12.33 -7.79
CA ASP A 16 -18.72 12.28 -6.67
C ASP A 16 -18.88 13.56 -5.84
N TRP A 17 -19.49 13.40 -4.66
CA TRP A 17 -19.79 14.51 -3.76
C TRP A 17 -18.54 15.08 -3.10
N ALA A 18 -17.51 14.27 -2.87
CA ALA A 18 -16.28 14.71 -2.23
C ALA A 18 -15.43 15.54 -3.21
N ALA A 19 -15.32 15.07 -4.45
CA ALA A 19 -14.57 15.77 -5.49
C ALA A 19 -15.38 16.83 -6.25
N GLN A 20 -16.69 16.93 -6.00
CA GLN A 20 -17.64 17.76 -6.77
C GLN A 20 -17.53 17.50 -8.29
N LYS A 21 -17.34 16.23 -8.67
CA LYS A 21 -17.15 15.81 -10.07
C LYS A 21 -18.33 14.97 -10.53
N THR A 22 -18.73 15.19 -11.79
CA THR A 22 -19.76 14.39 -12.45
C THR A 22 -19.14 13.55 -13.54
N TYR A 23 -19.26 12.23 -13.43
CA TYR A 23 -18.85 11.28 -14.45
C TYR A 23 -20.08 10.84 -15.25
N LEU A 24 -19.97 10.89 -16.58
CA LEU A 24 -21.06 10.56 -17.47
C LEU A 24 -20.66 9.40 -18.37
N PHE A 25 -21.42 8.31 -18.27
CA PHE A 25 -21.25 7.10 -19.05
C PHE A 25 -22.40 7.03 -20.05
N ARG A 26 -22.12 7.20 -21.35
CA ARG A 26 -23.12 7.05 -22.41
C ARG A 26 -23.10 5.59 -22.87
N LEU A 27 -24.13 4.84 -22.50
CA LEU A 27 -24.24 3.44 -22.91
C LEU A 27 -24.95 3.34 -24.26
N GLY A 28 -26.24 3.67 -24.28
CA GLY A 28 -27.07 3.51 -25.47
C GLY A 28 -27.27 2.04 -25.86
N VAL A 29 -27.28 1.13 -24.88
CA VAL A 29 -27.34 -0.32 -25.11
C VAL A 29 -28.56 -0.94 -24.44
N TRP A 30 -29.13 -1.95 -25.10
CA TRP A 30 -30.13 -2.84 -24.52
C TRP A 30 -29.43 -3.99 -23.80
N PHE A 31 -29.74 -4.16 -22.53
CA PHE A 31 -29.41 -5.36 -21.78
C PHE A 31 -30.54 -6.36 -21.97
N TYR A 32 -30.20 -7.57 -22.37
CA TYR A 32 -31.17 -8.63 -22.67
C TYR A 32 -30.55 -10.00 -22.42
N ILE A 33 -31.43 -10.97 -22.23
CA ILE A 33 -31.09 -12.39 -22.06
C ILE A 33 -31.88 -13.14 -23.12
N ASP A 34 -31.21 -13.60 -24.17
CA ASP A 34 -31.77 -14.47 -25.20
C ASP A 34 -31.09 -15.86 -25.15
N ARG A 35 -31.64 -16.85 -25.86
CA ARG A 35 -31.15 -18.24 -25.86
C ARG A 35 -29.75 -18.38 -26.47
N THR A 36 -29.35 -17.46 -27.33
CA THR A 36 -28.08 -17.51 -28.09
C THR A 36 -27.09 -16.42 -27.66
N HIS A 37 -27.60 -15.27 -27.22
CA HIS A 37 -26.79 -14.12 -26.82
C HIS A 37 -27.34 -13.49 -25.56
N TYR A 38 -26.45 -13.16 -24.63
CA TYR A 38 -26.78 -12.48 -23.39
C TYR A 38 -25.82 -11.31 -23.21
N LEU A 39 -26.38 -10.13 -22.96
CA LEU A 39 -25.62 -8.96 -22.54
C LEU A 39 -26.22 -8.51 -21.20
N VAL A 40 -25.69 -9.11 -20.14
CA VAL A 40 -26.13 -8.87 -18.75
C VAL A 40 -25.24 -7.83 -18.08
N GLU A 41 -23.97 -7.81 -18.44
CA GLU A 41 -22.95 -6.96 -17.86
C GLU A 41 -22.20 -6.21 -18.96
N LEU A 42 -21.93 -4.93 -18.70
CA LEU A 42 -21.16 -4.09 -19.60
C LEU A 42 -20.15 -3.30 -18.77
N HIS A 43 -18.87 -3.54 -19.02
CA HIS A 43 -17.81 -2.75 -18.41
C HIS A 43 -17.56 -1.51 -19.26
N MET A 44 -17.81 -0.33 -18.71
CA MET A 44 -17.49 0.95 -19.35
C MET A 44 -16.51 1.74 -18.51
N LEU A 45 -15.47 2.24 -19.17
CA LEU A 45 -14.59 3.23 -18.58
C LEU A 45 -15.30 4.60 -18.61
N PRO A 46 -15.17 5.42 -17.56
CA PRO A 46 -15.64 6.79 -17.61
C PRO A 46 -14.96 7.46 -18.80
N GLN A 47 -15.71 8.15 -19.66
CA GLN A 47 -15.09 8.99 -20.69
C GLN A 47 -14.24 10.03 -19.95
N PRO A 48 -12.89 9.97 -20.03
CA PRO A 48 -12.08 10.97 -19.38
C PRO A 48 -12.23 12.29 -20.16
N SER A 49 -12.23 13.42 -19.46
CA SER A 49 -12.15 14.72 -20.12
C SER A 49 -10.81 14.93 -20.84
N LEU A 50 -9.73 14.29 -20.36
CA LEU A 50 -8.44 14.10 -21.03
C LEU A 50 -7.70 12.90 -20.38
N PRO A 51 -6.95 12.08 -21.15
CA PRO A 51 -6.07 11.08 -20.54
C PRO A 51 -4.97 11.78 -19.71
N PRO A 52 -4.60 11.22 -18.53
CA PRO A 52 -3.47 11.75 -17.77
C PRO A 52 -2.19 11.67 -18.61
N SER A 53 -1.32 12.66 -18.46
CA SER A 53 -0.06 12.67 -19.20
C SER A 53 0.84 11.53 -18.71
N LEU A 54 1.67 10.98 -19.61
CA LEU A 54 2.66 9.96 -19.22
C LEU A 54 3.54 10.43 -18.05
N TYR A 55 3.86 11.73 -18.01
CA TYR A 55 4.62 12.33 -16.91
C TYR A 55 3.89 12.18 -15.56
N THR A 56 2.60 12.50 -15.51
CA THR A 56 1.83 12.34 -14.26
C THR A 56 1.81 10.89 -13.79
N LEU A 57 1.64 9.92 -14.70
CA LEU A 57 1.68 8.49 -14.36
C LEU A 57 3.06 8.05 -13.87
N LEU A 58 4.14 8.57 -14.44
CA LEU A 58 5.50 8.24 -14.01
C LEU A 58 5.81 8.80 -12.61
N VAL A 59 5.44 10.06 -12.35
CA VAL A 59 5.63 10.69 -11.04
C VAL A 59 4.80 9.99 -9.97
N ASP A 60 3.55 9.66 -10.29
CA ASP A 60 2.68 8.92 -9.37
C ASP A 60 3.28 7.54 -9.08
N ASN A 61 3.64 6.77 -10.11
CA ASN A 61 4.27 5.45 -9.92
C ASN A 61 5.57 5.52 -9.10
N PHE A 62 6.37 6.56 -9.28
CA PHE A 62 7.60 6.75 -8.52
C PHE A 62 7.33 7.09 -7.06
N THR A 63 6.40 8.01 -6.78
CA THR A 63 6.05 8.39 -5.40
C THR A 63 5.41 7.23 -4.65
N TRP A 64 4.51 6.49 -5.29
CA TRP A 64 3.95 5.25 -4.75
C TRP A 64 5.01 4.17 -4.54
N GLY A 65 5.99 4.05 -5.45
CA GLY A 65 7.11 3.12 -5.32
C GLY A 65 8.00 3.43 -4.11
N LEU A 66 8.33 4.71 -3.88
CA LEU A 66 9.09 5.13 -2.69
C LEU A 66 8.30 4.92 -1.39
N GLN A 67 6.99 5.13 -1.44
CA GLN A 67 6.10 4.89 -0.30
C GLN A 67 6.05 3.40 0.07
N GLU A 68 6.00 2.52 -0.93
CA GLU A 68 6.03 1.08 -0.76
C GLU A 68 7.33 0.58 -0.12
N TRP A 69 8.46 1.26 -0.36
CA TRP A 69 9.77 0.90 0.20
C TRP A 69 9.90 1.21 1.69
N ASN A 70 9.16 2.20 2.18
CA ASN A 70 9.13 2.46 3.61
C ASN A 70 8.17 1.47 4.28
N TYR A 71 8.69 0.46 4.96
CA TYR A 71 7.86 -0.55 5.64
C TYR A 71 6.74 0.03 6.51
N THR A 72 7.01 1.09 7.28
CA THR A 72 5.98 1.70 8.15
C THR A 72 4.85 2.36 7.35
N ILE A 73 5.18 3.05 6.27
CA ILE A 73 4.18 3.73 5.43
C ILE A 73 3.50 2.72 4.49
N GLY A 74 4.25 1.72 4.00
CA GLY A 74 3.76 0.67 3.11
C GLY A 74 2.86 -0.38 3.80
N ILE A 75 2.90 -0.49 5.13
CA ILE A 75 1.91 -1.27 5.91
C ILE A 75 0.61 -0.48 6.07
N THR A 76 0.68 0.81 6.36
CA THR A 76 -0.50 1.65 6.61
C THR A 76 -1.24 2.04 5.33
N TYR A 77 -0.51 2.33 4.27
CA TYR A 77 -1.03 2.74 2.97
C TYR A 77 -0.56 1.75 1.90
N HIS A 78 -1.03 0.52 2.04
CA HIS A 78 -0.69 -0.56 1.13
C HIS A 78 -1.42 -0.42 -0.20
N HIS A 79 -0.68 -0.42 -1.31
CA HIS A 79 -1.30 -0.38 -2.63
C HIS A 79 -1.89 -1.76 -2.98
N PRO A 80 -3.17 -1.86 -3.42
CA PRO A 80 -3.84 -3.14 -3.67
C PRO A 80 -3.26 -3.94 -4.85
N ARG A 81 -2.39 -3.33 -5.66
CA ARG A 81 -1.66 -3.99 -6.76
C ARG A 81 -0.17 -4.18 -6.48
N SER A 82 0.25 -4.04 -5.23
CA SER A 82 1.65 -4.29 -4.88
C SER A 82 1.98 -5.77 -5.01
N PHE A 83 3.23 -6.06 -5.37
CA PHE A 83 3.68 -7.45 -5.59
C PHE A 83 3.88 -8.22 -4.28
N ILE A 84 4.24 -7.51 -3.21
CA ILE A 84 4.52 -8.11 -1.89
C ILE A 84 3.24 -8.03 -1.07
N SER A 85 2.80 -9.15 -0.52
CA SER A 85 1.60 -9.18 0.32
C SER A 85 1.78 -8.37 1.61
N LEU A 86 0.68 -7.83 2.14
CA LEU A 86 0.73 -7.12 3.43
C LEU A 86 1.23 -8.01 4.57
N THR A 87 0.92 -9.30 4.54
CA THR A 87 1.40 -10.29 5.51
C THR A 87 2.92 -10.46 5.46
N GLU A 88 3.52 -10.50 4.26
CA GLU A 88 4.97 -10.56 4.09
C GLU A 88 5.65 -9.26 4.55
N LYS A 89 5.06 -8.09 4.27
CA LYS A 89 5.55 -6.79 4.74
C LYS A 89 5.58 -6.68 6.27
N VAL A 90 4.54 -7.18 6.94
CA VAL A 90 4.48 -7.20 8.41
C VAL A 90 5.47 -8.21 8.98
N ALA A 91 5.60 -9.39 8.38
CA ALA A 91 6.55 -10.41 8.83
C ALA A 91 8.00 -9.95 8.71
N THR A 92 8.38 -9.37 7.57
CA THR A 92 9.71 -8.79 7.32
C THR A 92 10.03 -7.65 8.29
N PHE A 93 9.06 -6.76 8.56
CA PHE A 93 9.22 -5.71 9.57
C PHE A 93 9.51 -6.28 10.96
N TRP A 94 8.73 -7.28 11.41
CA TRP A 94 8.95 -7.90 12.72
C TRP A 94 10.27 -8.67 12.81
N ALA A 95 10.63 -9.42 11.76
CA ALA A 95 11.91 -10.12 11.69
C ALA A 95 13.08 -9.13 11.79
N GLY A 96 13.01 -8.03 11.05
CA GLY A 96 13.96 -6.93 11.12
C GLY A 96 14.07 -6.32 12.51
N PHE A 97 12.93 -5.93 13.11
CA PHE A 97 12.86 -5.38 14.46
C PHE A 97 13.46 -6.31 15.51
N SER A 98 13.09 -7.59 15.49
CA SER A 98 13.62 -8.62 16.40
C SER A 98 15.13 -8.82 16.22
N SER A 99 15.63 -8.79 14.98
CA SER A 99 17.06 -8.90 14.71
C SER A 99 17.86 -7.70 15.26
N VAL A 100 17.35 -6.47 15.11
CA VAL A 100 17.96 -5.27 15.71
C VAL A 100 17.98 -5.38 17.23
N ALA A 101 16.85 -5.76 17.84
CA ALA A 101 16.75 -5.91 19.29
C ALA A 101 17.75 -6.95 19.82
N LEU A 102 17.89 -8.09 19.13
CA LEU A 102 18.86 -9.12 19.47
C LEU A 102 20.30 -8.61 19.36
N LEU A 103 20.65 -7.92 18.27
CA LEU A 103 21.99 -7.36 18.08
C LEU A 103 22.30 -6.28 19.13
N LEU A 104 21.32 -5.44 19.48
CA LEU A 104 21.46 -4.49 20.56
C LEU A 104 21.73 -5.19 21.90
N MET A 105 21.00 -6.26 22.23
CA MET A 105 21.27 -7.05 23.45
C MET A 105 22.67 -7.68 23.46
N LEU A 106 23.21 -8.08 22.30
CA LEU A 106 24.54 -8.67 22.20
C LEU A 106 25.67 -7.65 22.29
N TYR A 107 25.52 -6.50 21.64
CA TYR A 107 26.56 -5.46 21.61
C TYR A 107 26.50 -4.53 22.83
N TYR A 108 25.32 -4.35 23.40
CA TYR A 108 25.15 -3.50 24.57
C TYR A 108 25.59 -4.26 25.81
N LYS A 109 26.86 -4.05 26.18
CA LYS A 109 27.40 -4.54 27.45
C LYS A 109 26.85 -3.68 28.59
N TYR A 110 26.00 -4.29 29.41
CA TYR A 110 25.55 -3.66 30.66
C TYR A 110 26.70 -3.68 31.68
N ASP A 111 27.39 -2.56 31.83
CA ASP A 111 28.46 -2.36 32.81
C ASP A 111 27.94 -1.75 34.14
N GLY A 112 26.62 -1.73 34.36
CA GLY A 112 26.02 -1.18 35.57
C GLY A 112 26.13 -2.13 36.77
N GLY A 113 26.55 -1.61 37.92
CA GLY A 113 26.31 -2.27 39.21
C GLY A 113 24.81 -2.28 39.58
N VAL A 114 24.47 -2.75 40.78
CA VAL A 114 23.11 -2.82 41.36
C VAL A 114 22.52 -1.43 41.67
N GLU A 115 22.81 -0.42 40.85
CA GLU A 115 22.34 0.94 41.06
C GLU A 115 21.28 1.30 40.02
N ASP A 116 20.03 1.35 40.49
CA ASP A 116 18.86 1.87 39.78
C ASP A 116 19.05 3.38 39.52
N TYR A 117 19.71 3.73 38.42
CA TYR A 117 19.73 5.11 37.97
C TYR A 117 18.40 5.46 37.32
N TYR A 118 17.61 6.32 37.96
CA TYR A 118 16.38 6.94 37.41
C TYR A 118 16.64 7.82 36.17
N PHE A 119 17.90 8.09 35.83
CA PHE A 119 18.30 8.97 34.74
C PHE A 119 19.28 8.25 33.80
N TYR A 120 18.84 7.99 32.57
CA TYR A 120 19.69 7.49 31.50
C TYR A 120 20.31 8.68 30.75
N SER A 121 21.65 8.78 30.78
CA SER A 121 22.39 9.75 29.96
C SER A 121 22.70 9.13 28.60
N PHE A 122 22.11 9.68 27.54
CA PHE A 122 22.39 9.25 26.17
C PHE A 122 23.83 9.61 25.79
N ARG A 123 24.67 8.61 25.48
CA ARG A 123 26.08 8.82 25.10
C ARG A 123 26.29 8.50 23.62
N LEU A 124 27.28 9.15 23.01
CA LEU A 124 27.66 8.91 21.60
C LEU A 124 28.00 7.44 21.31
N LYS A 125 28.52 6.70 22.29
CA LYS A 125 28.80 5.26 22.16
C LYS A 125 27.51 4.45 21.90
N ASP A 126 26.39 4.84 22.48
CA ASP A 126 25.12 4.12 22.36
C ASP A 126 24.55 4.32 20.95
N LEU A 127 24.73 5.51 20.37
CA LEU A 127 24.39 5.82 18.99
C LEU A 127 25.25 5.03 17.99
N LEU A 128 26.55 4.87 18.27
CA LEU A 128 27.43 4.02 17.47
C LEU A 128 27.04 2.55 17.53
N ILE A 129 26.72 2.03 18.73
CA ILE A 129 26.24 0.65 18.90
C ILE A 129 24.93 0.44 18.14
N ALA A 130 24.01 1.40 18.19
CA ALA A 130 22.75 1.34 17.43
C ALA A 130 22.99 1.31 15.91
N LEU A 131 23.90 2.14 15.40
CA LEU A 131 24.27 2.14 13.97
C LEU A 131 24.88 0.81 13.55
N VAL A 132 25.81 0.27 14.34
CA VAL A 132 26.47 -1.01 14.07
C VAL A 132 25.50 -2.18 14.14
N ALA A 133 24.52 -2.16 15.03
CA ALA A 133 23.47 -3.18 15.12
C ALA A 133 22.45 -3.08 13.98
N TYR A 134 22.17 -1.86 13.49
CA TYR A 134 21.18 -1.62 12.44
C TYR A 134 21.66 -2.06 11.05
N ILE A 135 22.91 -1.81 10.68
CA ILE A 135 23.43 -2.12 9.33
C ILE A 135 23.29 -3.62 8.96
N PRO A 136 23.67 -4.59 9.82
CA PRO A 136 23.47 -6.02 9.55
C PRO A 136 21.99 -6.41 9.52
N SER A 137 21.14 -5.78 10.34
CA SER A 137 19.70 -6.07 10.37
C SER A 137 19.01 -5.72 9.05
N MET A 138 19.46 -4.66 8.38
CA MET A 138 18.95 -4.26 7.07
C MET A 138 19.30 -5.30 5.99
N PHE A 139 20.46 -5.94 6.09
CA PHE A 139 20.81 -7.07 5.24
C PHE A 139 19.86 -8.26 5.44
N PHE A 140 19.49 -8.57 6.69
CA PHE A 140 18.51 -9.62 6.96
C PHE A 140 17.12 -9.28 6.41
N MET A 141 16.70 -8.01 6.42
CA MET A 141 15.41 -7.59 5.84
C MET A 141 15.35 -7.67 4.32
N VAL A 142 16.49 -7.64 3.62
CA VAL A 142 16.56 -7.76 2.15
C VAL A 142 16.60 -9.21 1.69
N VAL A 143 17.07 -10.12 2.55
CA VAL A 143 17.24 -11.55 2.24
C VAL A 143 15.97 -12.36 2.53
N VAL A 144 15.09 -11.85 3.39
CA VAL A 144 13.75 -12.43 3.70
C VAL A 144 12.71 -11.87 2.74
#